data_AF-A0A1V5KMI3-F1
#
_entry.id   AF-A0A1V5KMI3-F1
#
_cell.length_a   1.000
_cell.length_b   1.000
_cell.length_c   1.000
_cell.angle_alpha   90.00
_cell.angle_beta   90.00
_cell.angle_gamma   90.00
#
_symmetry.space_group_name_H-M   'P 1'
#
loop_
_entity.id
_entity.type
_entity.pdbx_description
1 polymer ?
#
loop_
_entity_poly.entity_id
_entity_poly.type
_entity_poly.pdbx_seq_one_letter_code
_entity_poly.pdbx_strand_id
1 'polypeptide(L)'
;MIKEKLKRWIVTYKWVWLCLVVLVAAEALFDVAEILVGQVMKGTNSLRPKTGRLWVEEEKDLAGQQQVISIVDSLSNHPFRSEPLNSLEELAAYLHYKNRVLLPREDFLTLYQALPDSEARRLADAETLAELMNSSAWRSTSLISSDGQMTLIFNDSNDQPLLVTQPIAPTPPPETEPIVAAQLQQDGRFSGRLVEPAQFLAAYRRLPRRLQLQLINDPAFIEKKPEEWVMVAIAPYLRNGSVALACEVREDQSSVVHTFQASELAIGYLIQEINVLRRGVEPLSLPRKETAP
;
A
#
# COMPACT_ATOMS: atom_id res chain seq x y z
N MET A 1 50.12 -18.70 73.91
CA MET A 1 50.14 -19.80 72.92
C MET A 1 49.01 -19.72 71.88
N ILE A 2 47.75 -19.50 72.26
CA ILE A 2 46.60 -19.52 71.32
C ILE A 2 46.66 -18.40 70.26
N LYS A 3 47.05 -17.18 70.64
CA LYS A 3 47.14 -16.04 69.72
C LYS A 3 48.18 -16.23 68.60
N GLU A 4 49.29 -16.93 68.86
CA GLU A 4 50.31 -17.18 67.84
C GLU A 4 49.90 -18.27 66.84
N LYS A 5 49.20 -19.31 67.31
CA LYS A 5 48.63 -20.34 66.43
C LYS A 5 47.58 -19.73 65.50
N LEU A 6 46.74 -18.84 66.02
CA LEU A 6 45.73 -18.13 65.24
C LEU A 6 46.37 -17.21 64.18
N LYS A 7 47.42 -16.47 64.55
CA LYS A 7 48.14 -15.59 63.61
C LYS A 7 48.81 -16.38 62.48
N ARG A 8 49.45 -17.51 62.78
CA ARG A 8 50.02 -18.39 61.74
C ARG A 8 48.94 -18.98 60.84
N TRP A 9 47.82 -19.42 61.42
CA TRP A 9 46.69 -19.96 60.68
C TRP A 9 46.11 -18.94 59.68
N ILE A 10 45.89 -17.70 60.12
CA ILE A 10 45.40 -16.62 59.26
C ILE A 10 46.39 -16.32 58.12
N VAL A 11 47.70 -16.32 58.40
CA VAL A 11 48.72 -16.07 57.38
C VAL A 11 48.82 -17.22 56.38
N THR A 12 48.71 -18.48 56.82
CA THR A 12 48.72 -19.65 55.95
C THR A 12 47.51 -19.68 55.02
N TYR A 13 46.33 -19.30 55.52
CA TYR A 13 45.08 -19.30 54.75
C TYR A 13 44.68 -17.90 54.25
N LYS A 14 45.61 -16.94 54.19
CA LYS A 14 45.32 -15.55 53.80
C LYS A 14 44.62 -15.46 52.45
N TRP A 15 44.97 -16.34 51.51
CA TRP A 15 44.35 -16.40 50.18
C TRP A 15 42.94 -16.95 50.22
N VAL A 16 42.66 -17.92 51.10
CA VAL A 16 41.31 -18.46 51.30
C VAL A 16 40.40 -17.37 51.89
N TRP A 17 40.89 -16.61 52.87
CA TRP A 17 40.15 -15.48 53.43
C TRP A 17 39.93 -14.36 52.43
N LEU A 18 40.94 -14.04 51.61
CA LEU A 18 40.79 -13.08 50.52
C LEU A 18 39.70 -13.52 49.53
N CYS A 19 39.73 -14.79 49.09
CA CYS A 19 38.71 -15.35 48.20
C CYS A 19 37.32 -15.30 48.84
N LEU A 20 37.19 -15.62 50.13
CA LEU A 20 35.91 -15.55 50.85
C LEU A 20 35.35 -14.12 50.87
N VAL A 21 36.19 -13.12 51.17
CA VAL A 21 35.78 -11.71 51.19
C VAL A 21 35.36 -11.23 49.80
N VAL A 22 36.11 -11.62 48.76
CA VAL A 22 35.74 -11.31 47.36
C VAL A 22 34.41 -11.94 46.99
N LEU A 23 34.15 -13.18 47.41
CA LEU A 23 32.92 -13.89 47.10
C LEU A 23 31.71 -13.25 47.82
N VAL A 24 31.88 -12.86 49.09
CA VAL A 24 30.86 -12.12 49.84
C VAL A 24 30.59 -10.74 49.23
N ALA A 25 31.63 -10.02 48.81
CA ALA A 25 31.47 -8.74 48.13
C ALA A 25 30.80 -8.89 46.76
N ALA A 26 31.11 -9.96 46.03
CA ALA A 26 30.46 -10.27 44.76
C ALA A 26 28.98 -10.59 44.95
N GLU A 27 28.63 -11.39 45.95
CA GLU A 27 27.23 -11.67 46.30
C GLU A 27 26.48 -10.38 46.65
N ALA A 28 27.05 -9.52 47.50
CA ALA A 28 26.40 -8.29 47.93
C ALA A 28 26.23 -7.22 46.83
N LEU A 29 27.04 -7.26 45.78
CA LEU A 29 27.03 -6.26 44.70
C LEU A 29 26.32 -6.75 43.43
N PHE A 30 26.34 -8.06 43.17
CA PHE A 30 25.93 -8.62 41.89
C PHE A 30 24.91 -9.76 42.02
N ASP A 31 24.45 -10.10 43.24
CA ASP A 31 23.49 -11.18 43.51
C ASP A 31 23.85 -12.47 42.74
N VAL A 32 25.14 -12.84 42.83
CA VAL A 32 25.73 -13.90 41.99
C VAL A 32 25.01 -15.23 42.19
N ALA A 33 24.58 -15.55 43.42
CA ALA A 33 23.79 -16.74 43.69
C ALA A 33 22.43 -16.70 42.99
N GLU A 34 21.74 -15.57 42.97
CA GLU A 34 20.46 -15.41 42.28
C GLU A 34 20.63 -15.58 40.76
N ILE A 35 21.63 -14.92 40.17
CA ILE A 35 21.93 -15.06 38.74
C ILE A 35 22.26 -16.51 38.40
N LEU A 36 23.06 -17.18 39.22
CA LEU A 36 23.43 -18.58 39.01
C LEU A 36 22.20 -19.50 39.09
N VAL A 37 21.34 -19.32 40.11
CA VAL A 37 20.09 -20.08 40.26
C VAL A 37 19.15 -19.79 39.08
N GLY A 38 19.04 -18.54 38.65
CA GLY A 38 18.23 -18.13 37.50
C GLY A 38 18.72 -18.77 36.20
N GLN A 39 20.04 -18.83 35.97
CA GLN A 39 20.61 -19.50 34.80
C GLN A 39 20.39 -21.02 34.83
N VAL A 40 20.56 -21.65 36.00
CA VAL A 40 20.28 -23.08 36.18
C VAL A 40 18.80 -23.37 35.92
N MET A 41 17.89 -22.56 36.48
CA MET A 41 16.46 -22.69 36.24
C MET A 41 16.11 -22.50 34.76
N LYS A 42 16.68 -21.49 34.10
CA LYS A 42 16.50 -21.25 32.65
C LYS A 42 16.97 -22.45 31.82
N GLY A 43 18.08 -23.08 32.19
CA GLY A 43 18.60 -24.30 31.54
C GLY A 43 17.66 -25.50 31.72
N THR A 44 17.16 -25.71 32.94
CA THR A 44 16.21 -26.80 33.24
C THR A 44 14.81 -26.57 32.67
N ASN A 45 14.49 -25.35 32.23
CA ASN A 45 13.19 -25.01 31.67
C ASN A 45 12.87 -25.82 30.40
N SER A 46 13.90 -26.23 29.65
CA SER A 46 13.77 -27.10 28.46
C SER A 46 13.27 -28.52 28.78
N LEU A 47 13.47 -28.99 30.01
CA LEU A 47 13.07 -30.32 30.49
C LEU A 47 11.70 -30.31 31.18
N ARG A 48 11.06 -29.13 31.32
CA ARG A 48 9.75 -29.01 31.95
C ARG A 48 8.68 -29.64 31.04
N PRO A 49 7.86 -30.58 31.54
CA PRO A 49 6.78 -31.15 30.75
C PRO A 49 5.81 -30.04 30.35
N LYS A 50 5.70 -29.79 29.05
CA LYS A 50 4.83 -28.77 28.44
C LYS A 50 3.39 -29.25 28.42
N THR A 51 2.76 -29.33 29.59
CA THR A 51 1.36 -29.73 29.73
C THR A 51 0.55 -28.57 30.32
N GLY A 52 -0.35 -27.99 29.52
CA GLY A 52 -1.27 -26.94 29.97
C GLY A 52 -1.68 -25.97 28.87
N ARG A 53 -2.82 -25.30 29.06
CA ARG A 53 -3.41 -24.36 28.08
C ARG A 53 -2.48 -23.22 27.67
N LEU A 54 -1.69 -22.69 28.61
CA LEU A 54 -0.70 -21.63 28.35
C LEU A 54 0.39 -22.04 27.35
N TRP A 55 0.86 -23.29 27.41
CA TRP A 55 1.89 -23.78 26.49
C TRP A 55 1.35 -23.95 25.06
N VAL A 56 0.08 -24.33 24.93
CA VAL A 56 -0.60 -24.43 23.63
C VAL A 56 -0.82 -23.04 23.02
N GLU A 57 -1.09 -22.03 23.84
CA GLU A 57 -1.21 -20.63 23.39
C GLU A 57 0.17 -20.08 22.95
N GLU A 58 1.22 -20.27 23.75
CA GLU A 58 2.58 -19.83 23.39
C GLU A 58 3.11 -20.53 22.13
N GLU A 59 2.83 -21.82 21.94
CA GLU A 59 3.22 -22.55 20.73
C GLU A 59 2.46 -22.06 19.50
N LYS A 60 1.19 -21.67 19.66
CA LYS A 60 0.41 -21.00 18.60
C LYS A 60 0.94 -19.62 18.28
N ASP A 61 1.31 -18.84 19.29
CA ASP A 61 1.88 -17.49 19.09
C ASP A 61 3.24 -17.55 18.40
N LEU A 62 4.11 -18.49 18.79
CA LEU A 62 5.40 -18.72 18.14
C LEU A 62 5.23 -19.21 16.71
N ALA A 63 4.31 -20.15 16.47
CA ALA A 63 3.98 -20.61 15.12
C ALA A 63 3.39 -19.48 14.26
N GLY A 64 2.55 -18.62 14.85
CA GLY A 64 2.00 -17.43 14.21
C GLY A 64 3.10 -16.43 13.82
N GLN A 65 4.03 -16.13 14.73
CA GLN A 65 5.17 -15.25 14.43
C GLN A 65 6.06 -15.82 13.32
N GLN A 66 6.35 -17.13 13.34
CA GLN A 66 7.12 -17.78 12.29
C GLN A 66 6.38 -17.78 10.95
N GLN A 67 5.06 -17.93 10.95
CA GLN A 67 4.25 -17.78 9.75
C GLN A 67 4.33 -16.35 9.20
N VAL A 68 4.17 -15.33 10.04
CA VAL A 68 4.30 -13.93 9.61
C VAL A 68 5.68 -13.65 9.03
N ILE A 69 6.76 -14.09 9.69
CA ILE A 69 8.13 -13.92 9.18
C ILE A 69 8.29 -14.65 7.84
N SER A 70 7.80 -15.88 7.72
CA SER A 70 7.89 -16.64 6.46
C SER A 70 7.09 -16.00 5.32
N ILE A 71 5.95 -15.37 5.62
CA ILE A 71 5.15 -14.62 4.64
C ILE A 71 5.91 -13.38 4.19
N VAL A 72 6.47 -12.61 5.14
CA VAL A 72 7.28 -11.42 4.85
C VAL A 72 8.52 -11.78 4.01
N ASP A 73 9.25 -12.84 4.37
CA ASP A 73 10.43 -13.30 3.62
C ASP A 73 10.05 -13.83 2.23
N SER A 74 8.92 -14.54 2.10
CA SER A 74 8.42 -15.02 0.80
C SER A 74 8.00 -13.89 -0.13
N LEU A 75 7.44 -12.80 0.42
CA LEU A 75 7.08 -11.58 -0.32
C LEU A 75 8.32 -10.75 -0.70
N SER A 76 9.35 -10.77 0.14
CA SER A 76 10.57 -9.99 -0.10
C SER A 76 11.45 -10.62 -1.19
N ASN A 77 11.57 -11.96 -1.21
CA ASN A 77 12.51 -12.69 -2.07
C ASN A 77 11.95 -13.16 -3.42
N HIS A 78 10.66 -12.96 -3.72
CA HIS A 78 10.14 -13.22 -5.06
C HIS A 78 10.28 -11.97 -5.94
N PRO A 79 11.06 -12.01 -7.03
CA PRO A 79 10.91 -11.04 -8.11
C PRO A 79 9.52 -11.28 -8.70
N PHE A 80 8.58 -10.40 -8.36
CA PHE A 80 7.17 -10.52 -8.78
C PHE A 80 7.00 -10.33 -10.30
N ARG A 81 8.09 -10.03 -11.03
CA ARG A 81 8.08 -9.82 -12.47
C ARG A 81 9.40 -10.24 -13.10
N SER A 82 9.32 -10.99 -14.20
CA SER A 82 10.42 -11.33 -15.10
C SER A 82 10.52 -10.38 -16.31
N GLU A 83 9.58 -9.44 -16.43
CA GLU A 83 9.51 -8.47 -17.52
C GLU A 83 10.05 -7.11 -17.08
N PRO A 84 10.83 -6.42 -17.95
CA PRO A 84 11.38 -5.10 -17.65
C PRO A 84 10.28 -4.06 -17.49
N LEU A 85 10.43 -3.16 -16.50
CA LEU A 85 9.56 -2.01 -16.29
C LEU A 85 9.82 -1.00 -17.40
N ASN A 86 8.81 -0.73 -18.23
CA ASN A 86 8.95 0.12 -19.41
C ASN A 86 8.38 1.53 -19.21
N SER A 87 7.76 1.83 -18.06
CA SER A 87 7.19 3.15 -17.76
C SER A 87 7.35 3.55 -16.28
N LEU A 88 7.44 4.87 -16.04
CA LEU A 88 7.46 5.44 -14.69
C LEU A 88 6.16 5.12 -13.93
N GLU A 89 5.06 4.99 -14.66
CA GLU A 89 3.73 4.70 -14.15
C GLU A 89 3.62 3.28 -13.57
N GLU A 90 4.17 2.28 -14.28
CA GLU A 90 4.28 0.91 -13.78
C GLU A 90 5.21 0.82 -12.56
N LEU A 91 6.30 1.59 -12.55
CA LEU A 91 7.21 1.67 -11.41
C LEU A 91 6.53 2.30 -10.18
N ALA A 92 5.72 3.34 -10.37
CA ALA A 92 4.94 3.97 -9.32
C ALA A 92 3.85 3.03 -8.78
N ALA A 93 3.14 2.31 -9.65
CA ALA A 93 2.17 1.29 -9.25
C ALA A 93 2.84 0.14 -8.47
N TYR A 94 4.03 -0.29 -8.90
CA TYR A 94 4.81 -1.30 -8.19
C TYR A 94 5.27 -0.83 -6.80
N LEU A 95 5.67 0.44 -6.68
CA LEU A 95 6.05 1.06 -5.40
C LEU A 95 4.88 1.33 -4.46
N HIS A 96 3.66 1.46 -4.99
CA HIS A 96 2.45 1.50 -4.17
C HIS A 96 2.19 0.17 -3.45
N TYR A 97 2.52 -0.95 -4.09
CA TYR A 97 2.37 -2.29 -3.50
C TYR A 97 3.57 -2.68 -2.62
N LYS A 98 4.80 -2.36 -3.05
CA LYS A 98 6.02 -2.48 -2.25
C LYS A 98 6.54 -1.08 -1.91
N ASN A 99 6.24 -0.59 -0.71
CA ASN A 99 6.65 0.72 -0.17
C ASN A 99 8.15 1.06 -0.35
N ARG A 100 8.99 0.05 -0.57
CA ARG A 100 10.40 0.20 -0.96
C ARG A 100 10.79 -0.87 -1.98
N VAL A 101 11.51 -0.44 -3.01
CA VAL A 101 12.14 -1.33 -4.01
C VAL A 101 13.62 -1.03 -4.04
N LEU A 102 14.44 -2.07 -4.06
CA LEU A 102 15.90 -1.95 -4.19
C LEU A 102 16.30 -2.49 -5.56
N LEU A 103 16.88 -1.64 -6.40
CA LEU A 103 17.37 -1.99 -7.72
C LEU A 103 18.90 -1.97 -7.73
N PRO A 104 19.58 -3.01 -8.23
CA PRO A 104 21.01 -2.91 -8.50
C PRO A 104 21.28 -1.87 -9.59
N ARG A 105 22.52 -1.33 -9.62
CA ARG A 105 22.94 -0.29 -10.57
C ARG A 105 22.57 -0.62 -12.03
N GLU A 106 22.80 -1.86 -12.45
CA GLU A 106 22.59 -2.33 -13.83
C GLU A 106 21.11 -2.30 -14.23
N ASP A 107 20.23 -2.77 -13.33
CA ASP A 107 18.78 -2.77 -13.55
C ASP A 107 18.22 -1.35 -13.56
N PHE A 108 18.73 -0.48 -12.69
CA PHE A 108 18.35 0.93 -12.69
C PHE A 108 18.75 1.63 -13.99
N LEU A 109 19.95 1.37 -14.50
CA LEU A 109 20.40 1.94 -15.79
C LEU A 109 19.56 1.43 -16.96
N THR A 110 19.19 0.15 -16.94
CA THR A 110 18.31 -0.45 -17.96
C THR A 110 16.93 0.22 -17.94
N LEU A 111 16.38 0.45 -16.75
CA LEU A 111 15.13 1.18 -16.57
C LEU A 111 15.24 2.63 -17.03
N TYR A 112 16.30 3.34 -16.63
CA TYR A 112 16.54 4.74 -17.00
C TYR A 112 16.64 4.91 -18.53
N GLN A 113 17.27 3.97 -19.23
CA GLN A 113 17.42 3.99 -20.68
C GLN A 113 16.14 3.58 -21.44
N ALA A 114 15.26 2.82 -20.79
CA ALA A 114 13.98 2.42 -21.37
C ALA A 114 12.92 3.54 -21.32
N LEU A 115 13.12 4.54 -20.47
CA LEU A 115 12.17 5.64 -20.28
C LEU A 115 12.31 6.73 -21.35
N PRO A 116 11.21 7.41 -21.71
CA PRO A 116 11.27 8.62 -22.51
C PRO A 116 12.13 9.71 -21.85
N ASP A 117 12.87 10.50 -22.64
CA ASP A 117 13.77 11.56 -22.16
C ASP A 117 13.13 12.52 -21.14
N SER A 118 11.84 12.82 -21.29
CA SER A 118 11.08 13.69 -20.39
C SER A 118 10.84 13.06 -19.01
N GLU A 119 10.72 11.74 -18.92
CA GLU A 119 10.53 10.99 -17.68
C GLU A 119 11.87 10.65 -17.03
N ALA A 120 12.88 10.29 -17.83
CA ALA A 120 14.23 10.00 -17.36
C ALA A 120 14.83 11.22 -16.61
N ARG A 121 14.72 12.42 -17.18
CA ARG A 121 15.18 13.67 -16.54
C ARG A 121 14.48 14.00 -15.22
N ARG A 122 13.27 13.47 -15.00
CA ARG A 122 12.55 13.64 -13.72
C ARG A 122 13.07 12.71 -12.64
N LEU A 123 13.55 11.52 -13.02
CA LEU A 123 14.18 10.58 -12.09
C LEU A 123 15.54 11.05 -11.62
N ALA A 124 16.42 11.39 -12.56
CA ALA A 124 17.75 11.91 -12.28
C ALA A 124 18.22 12.72 -13.49
N ASP A 125 18.99 13.78 -13.25
CA ASP A 125 19.60 14.51 -14.35
C ASP A 125 20.74 13.68 -14.97
N ALA A 126 20.89 13.76 -16.29
CA ALA A 126 21.85 12.96 -17.03
C ALA A 126 23.29 13.29 -16.63
N GLU A 127 23.56 14.55 -16.29
CA GLU A 127 24.88 15.01 -15.80
C GLU A 127 25.19 14.40 -14.42
N THR A 128 24.24 14.47 -13.49
CA THR A 128 24.39 13.87 -12.15
C THR A 128 24.55 12.35 -12.22
N LEU A 129 23.80 11.68 -13.10
CA LEU A 129 23.93 10.24 -13.29
C LEU A 129 25.30 9.87 -13.91
N ALA A 130 25.81 10.69 -14.84
CA ALA A 130 27.14 10.49 -15.41
C ALA A 130 28.25 10.63 -14.37
N GLU A 131 28.14 11.59 -13.44
CA GLU A 131 29.06 11.71 -12.30
C GLU A 131 29.00 10.48 -11.39
N LEU A 132 27.80 10.00 -11.06
CA LEU A 132 27.61 8.78 -10.25
C LEU A 132 28.17 7.54 -10.95
N MET A 133 28.02 7.44 -12.28
CA MET A 133 28.55 6.33 -13.08
C MET A 133 30.08 6.31 -13.11
N ASN A 134 30.71 7.49 -13.12
CA ASN A 134 32.16 7.66 -13.07
C ASN A 134 32.72 7.37 -11.67
N SER A 135 31.91 7.53 -10.63
CA SER A 135 32.24 7.07 -9.27
C SER A 135 32.04 5.55 -9.15
N SER A 136 33.02 4.81 -8.66
CA SER A 136 32.86 3.38 -8.36
C SER A 136 32.03 3.13 -7.09
N ALA A 137 31.57 4.19 -6.43
CA ALA A 137 30.88 4.13 -5.15
C ALA A 137 29.42 3.64 -5.30
N TRP A 138 28.74 4.00 -6.39
CA TRP A 138 27.33 3.65 -6.58
C TRP A 138 27.13 2.16 -6.91
N ARG A 139 26.34 1.47 -6.08
CA ARG A 139 26.08 0.03 -6.19
C ARG A 139 24.61 -0.34 -6.33
N SER A 140 23.72 0.38 -5.67
CA SER A 140 22.27 0.14 -5.75
C SER A 140 21.47 1.43 -5.64
N THR A 141 20.21 1.38 -6.05
CA THR A 141 19.27 2.49 -5.96
C THR A 141 18.03 1.99 -5.22
N SER A 142 17.74 2.61 -4.07
CA SER A 142 16.49 2.40 -3.35
C SER A 142 15.44 3.39 -3.86
N LEU A 143 14.26 2.88 -4.19
CA LEU A 143 13.10 3.67 -4.51
C LEU A 143 12.10 3.53 -3.37
N ILE A 144 11.64 4.67 -2.85
CA ILE A 144 10.71 4.74 -1.73
C ILE A 144 9.52 5.56 -2.17
N SER A 145 8.31 5.07 -1.87
CA SER A 145 7.08 5.86 -2.03
C SER A 145 6.56 6.28 -0.67
N SER A 146 6.31 7.58 -0.50
CA SER A 146 5.67 8.16 0.68
C SER A 146 4.63 9.17 0.22
N ASP A 147 3.38 9.03 0.68
CA ASP A 147 2.28 9.94 0.37
C ASP A 147 2.07 10.22 -1.13
N GLY A 148 2.29 9.21 -1.96
CA GLY A 148 2.15 9.31 -3.42
C GLY A 148 3.34 9.98 -4.13
N GLN A 149 4.38 10.40 -3.40
CA GLN A 149 5.62 10.92 -3.96
C GLN A 149 6.68 9.82 -4.02
N MET A 150 7.49 9.83 -5.08
CA MET A 150 8.59 8.88 -5.25
C MET A 150 9.93 9.57 -4.96
N THR A 151 10.75 8.95 -4.12
CA THR A 151 12.12 9.39 -3.82
C THR A 151 13.10 8.29 -4.23
N LEU A 152 14.15 8.67 -4.95
CA LEU A 152 15.25 7.78 -5.29
C LEU A 152 16.45 8.09 -4.41
N ILE A 153 17.05 7.03 -3.88
CA ILE A 153 18.23 7.10 -3.04
C ILE A 153 19.29 6.20 -3.69
N PHE A 154 20.35 6.82 -4.19
CA PHE A 154 21.50 6.12 -4.74
C PHE A 154 22.43 5.74 -3.60
N ASN A 155 22.71 4.45 -3.44
CA ASN A 155 23.41 3.88 -2.30
C ASN A 155 24.77 3.30 -2.70
N ASP A 156 25.71 3.36 -1.76
CA ASP A 156 27.02 2.71 -1.85
C ASP A 156 26.97 1.22 -1.46
N SER A 157 28.14 0.57 -1.33
CA SER A 157 28.21 -0.84 -0.92
C SER A 157 27.81 -1.12 0.53
N ASN A 158 27.72 -0.08 1.37
CA ASN A 158 27.34 -0.16 2.78
C ASN A 158 25.93 0.41 3.03
N ASP A 159 25.12 0.56 1.97
CA ASP A 159 23.78 1.15 2.00
C ASP A 159 23.75 2.62 2.48
N GLN A 160 24.88 3.35 2.35
CA GLN A 160 24.95 4.78 2.64
C GLN A 160 24.46 5.60 1.43
N PRO A 161 23.62 6.63 1.65
CA PRO A 161 23.08 7.45 0.58
C PRO A 161 24.17 8.36 0.01
N LEU A 162 24.47 8.18 -1.28
CA LEU A 162 25.35 9.04 -2.08
C LEU A 162 24.58 10.23 -2.65
N LEU A 163 23.34 9.99 -3.08
CA LEU A 163 22.45 11.01 -3.63
C LEU A 163 21.01 10.68 -3.28
N VAL A 164 20.25 11.69 -2.86
CA VAL A 164 18.80 11.62 -2.66
C VAL A 164 18.16 12.58 -3.63
N THR A 165 17.26 12.08 -4.49
CA THR A 165 16.51 12.93 -5.41
C THR A 165 15.37 13.63 -4.69
N GLN A 166 14.93 14.77 -5.23
CA GLN A 166 13.75 15.44 -4.68
C GLN A 166 12.51 14.57 -4.89
N PRO A 167 11.49 14.66 -4.02
CA PRO A 167 10.24 13.92 -4.19
C PRO A 167 9.62 14.24 -5.55
N ILE A 168 9.55 13.23 -6.41
CA ILE A 168 8.91 13.35 -7.70
C ILE A 168 7.41 13.25 -7.42
N ALA A 169 6.73 14.39 -7.50
CA ALA A 169 5.28 14.40 -7.55
C ALA A 169 4.82 13.62 -8.79
N PRO A 170 3.75 12.80 -8.69
CA PRO A 170 3.16 12.18 -9.86
C PRO A 170 2.81 13.32 -10.82
N THR A 171 3.08 13.09 -12.11
CA THR A 171 2.69 14.04 -13.15
C THR A 171 1.20 14.32 -12.94
N PRO A 172 0.74 15.58 -12.82
CA PRO A 172 -0.64 15.83 -13.22
C PRO A 172 -0.76 15.28 -14.64
N PRO A 173 -1.78 14.46 -14.94
CA PRO A 173 -1.90 13.85 -16.26
C PRO A 173 -1.77 14.96 -17.31
N PRO A 174 -1.03 14.73 -18.41
CA PRO A 174 -0.93 15.72 -19.46
C PRO A 174 -2.34 16.13 -19.86
N GLU A 175 -2.67 17.40 -19.66
CA GLU A 175 -3.86 17.99 -20.25
C GLU A 175 -3.78 17.72 -21.76
N THR A 176 -4.83 17.11 -22.29
CA THR A 176 -5.07 16.80 -23.72
C THR A 176 -4.31 15.60 -24.32
N GLU A 177 -4.86 14.41 -24.10
CA GLU A 177 -5.45 13.67 -25.22
C GLU A 177 -6.92 13.35 -24.88
N PRO A 178 -7.89 13.89 -25.65
CA PRO A 178 -9.25 13.39 -25.56
C PRO A 178 -9.26 11.99 -26.22
N ILE A 179 -10.09 11.08 -25.71
CA ILE A 179 -10.38 9.77 -26.31
C ILE A 179 -9.43 8.63 -25.88
N VAL A 180 -9.34 8.34 -24.57
CA VAL A 180 -9.71 6.96 -24.21
C VAL A 180 -11.21 6.95 -24.40
N ALA A 181 -11.70 6.38 -25.50
CA ALA A 181 -13.13 6.28 -25.76
C ALA A 181 -13.75 5.63 -24.53
N ALA A 182 -14.50 6.42 -23.75
CA ALA A 182 -15.12 6.03 -22.51
C ALA A 182 -15.67 4.61 -22.68
N GLN A 183 -15.34 3.68 -21.79
CA GLN A 183 -15.78 2.28 -21.94
C GLN A 183 -17.31 2.22 -22.10
N LEU A 184 -18.01 3.17 -21.49
CA LEU A 184 -19.45 3.38 -21.63
C LEU A 184 -19.91 3.90 -23.00
N GLN A 185 -19.08 4.65 -23.73
CA GLN A 185 -19.36 5.06 -25.12
C GLN A 185 -19.29 3.89 -26.09
N GLN A 186 -18.48 2.87 -25.78
CA GLN A 186 -18.34 1.67 -26.61
C GLN A 186 -19.43 0.62 -26.30
N ASP A 187 -20.12 0.75 -25.17
CA ASP A 187 -21.20 -0.16 -24.78
C ASP A 187 -22.52 0.19 -25.49
N GLY A 188 -22.87 -0.63 -26.48
CA GLY A 188 -24.10 -0.50 -27.26
C GLY A 188 -25.39 -0.50 -26.43
N ARG A 189 -25.38 -0.99 -25.18
CA ARG A 189 -26.55 -0.97 -24.28
C ARG A 189 -26.95 0.45 -23.88
N PHE A 190 -26.05 1.42 -24.00
CA PHE A 190 -26.23 2.80 -23.54
C PHE A 190 -26.16 3.83 -24.66
N SER A 191 -26.16 3.39 -25.93
CA SER A 191 -26.04 4.27 -27.10
C SER A 191 -27.10 5.38 -27.10
N GLY A 192 -26.66 6.63 -27.27
CA GLY A 192 -27.53 7.81 -27.26
C GLY A 192 -28.11 8.19 -25.89
N ARG A 193 -27.66 7.56 -24.81
CA ARG A 193 -28.18 7.77 -23.43
C ARG A 193 -27.10 8.19 -22.43
N LEU A 194 -26.02 8.76 -22.96
CA LEU A 194 -24.91 9.29 -22.18
C LEU A 194 -25.28 10.67 -21.62
N VAL A 195 -24.88 10.90 -20.38
CA VAL A 195 -25.14 12.09 -19.59
C VAL A 195 -23.81 12.57 -19.02
N GLU A 196 -23.56 13.87 -19.14
CA GLU A 196 -22.38 14.47 -18.54
C GLU A 196 -22.42 14.35 -17.01
N PRO A 197 -21.30 13.99 -16.35
CA PRO A 197 -21.28 13.83 -14.90
C PRO A 197 -21.77 15.04 -14.11
N ALA A 198 -21.40 16.25 -14.53
CA ALA A 198 -21.82 17.48 -13.86
C ALA A 198 -23.35 17.63 -13.84
N GLN A 199 -24.02 17.28 -14.94
CA GLN A 199 -25.48 17.35 -15.08
C GLN A 199 -26.16 16.27 -14.25
N PHE A 200 -25.62 15.05 -14.29
CA PHE A 200 -26.11 13.94 -13.47
C PHE A 200 -25.99 14.24 -11.98
N LEU A 201 -24.82 14.66 -11.51
CA LEU A 201 -24.59 14.96 -10.08
C LEU A 201 -25.47 16.11 -9.59
N ALA A 202 -25.65 17.14 -10.42
CA ALA A 202 -26.56 18.24 -10.10
C ALA A 202 -28.03 17.77 -10.02
N ALA A 203 -28.49 16.93 -10.96
CA ALA A 203 -29.83 16.35 -10.94
C ALA A 203 -30.02 15.43 -9.72
N TYR A 204 -29.06 14.55 -9.44
CA TYR A 204 -29.07 13.62 -8.31
C TYR A 204 -29.21 14.35 -6.97
N ARG A 205 -28.48 15.46 -6.77
CA ARG A 205 -28.54 16.28 -5.55
C ARG A 205 -29.90 16.97 -5.35
N ARG A 206 -30.69 17.19 -6.41
CA ARG A 206 -32.05 17.76 -6.32
C ARG A 206 -33.12 16.74 -5.93
N LEU A 207 -32.83 15.45 -6.07
CA LEU A 207 -33.78 14.40 -5.75
C LEU A 207 -33.94 14.22 -4.22
N PRO A 208 -35.15 13.89 -3.73
CA PRO A 208 -35.34 13.44 -2.36
C PRO A 208 -34.44 12.25 -2.01
N ARG A 209 -33.94 12.20 -0.77
CA ARG A 209 -33.01 11.15 -0.30
C ARG A 209 -33.51 9.72 -0.57
N ARG A 210 -34.82 9.48 -0.47
CA ARG A 210 -35.43 8.17 -0.78
C ARG A 210 -35.21 7.72 -2.23
N LEU A 211 -35.18 8.65 -3.19
CA LEU A 211 -34.97 8.36 -4.61
C LEU A 211 -33.48 8.24 -4.92
N GLN A 212 -32.63 9.02 -4.26
CA GLN A 212 -31.17 8.90 -4.34
C GLN A 212 -30.71 7.47 -4.03
N LEU A 213 -31.18 6.90 -2.91
CA LEU A 213 -30.87 5.53 -2.51
C LEU A 213 -31.41 4.46 -3.46
N GLN A 214 -32.44 4.78 -4.25
CA GLN A 214 -32.97 3.89 -5.29
C GLN A 214 -32.21 3.98 -6.61
N LEU A 215 -31.33 4.98 -6.77
CA LEU A 215 -30.45 5.12 -7.93
C LEU A 215 -29.08 4.50 -7.62
N ILE A 216 -28.46 4.94 -6.53
CA ILE A 216 -27.14 4.50 -6.08
C ILE A 216 -27.21 4.27 -4.57
N ASN A 217 -27.10 3.01 -4.16
CA ASN A 217 -27.10 2.60 -2.75
C ASN A 217 -25.67 2.36 -2.24
N ASP A 218 -24.76 3.25 -2.59
CA ASP A 218 -23.38 3.24 -2.12
C ASP A 218 -22.98 4.69 -1.75
N PRO A 219 -22.87 5.00 -0.44
CA PRO A 219 -22.50 6.34 0.00
C PRO A 219 -21.05 6.69 -0.36
N ALA A 220 -20.13 5.72 -0.33
CA ALA A 220 -18.72 5.94 -0.67
C ALA A 220 -18.57 6.27 -2.15
N PHE A 221 -19.38 5.64 -3.01
CA PHE A 221 -19.39 5.93 -4.45
C PHE A 221 -19.85 7.35 -4.79
N ILE A 222 -20.85 7.88 -4.07
CA ILE A 222 -21.37 9.24 -4.30
C ILE A 222 -20.43 10.33 -3.76
N GLU A 223 -19.61 10.01 -2.77
CA GLU A 223 -18.63 10.93 -2.19
C GLU A 223 -17.37 11.12 -3.06
N LYS A 224 -17.23 10.34 -4.13
CA LYS A 224 -16.16 10.49 -5.12
C LYS A 224 -16.11 11.90 -5.70
N LYS A 225 -14.90 12.43 -5.87
CA LYS A 225 -14.69 13.81 -6.34
C LYS A 225 -15.24 13.98 -7.75
N PRO A 226 -15.83 15.13 -8.12
CA PRO A 226 -16.36 15.37 -9.47
C PRO A 226 -15.35 15.10 -10.61
N GLU A 227 -14.06 15.29 -10.35
CA GLU A 227 -12.94 15.06 -11.28
C GLU A 227 -12.70 13.57 -11.59
N GLU A 228 -13.15 12.68 -10.70
CA GLU A 228 -13.07 11.24 -10.88
C GLU A 228 -14.17 10.75 -11.83
N TRP A 229 -15.29 11.49 -12.00
CA TRP A 229 -16.38 11.03 -12.85
C TRP A 229 -16.08 11.27 -14.33
N VAL A 230 -16.16 10.22 -15.13
CA VAL A 230 -15.89 10.26 -16.57
C VAL A 230 -17.19 10.41 -17.36
N MET A 231 -18.15 9.52 -17.12
CA MET A 231 -19.41 9.48 -17.88
C MET A 231 -20.51 8.78 -17.08
N VAL A 232 -21.76 9.13 -17.35
CA VAL A 232 -22.92 8.39 -16.82
C VAL A 232 -23.82 7.98 -17.98
N ALA A 233 -24.42 6.80 -17.93
CA ALA A 233 -25.51 6.47 -18.84
C ALA A 233 -26.68 5.79 -18.16
N ILE A 234 -27.83 5.98 -18.78
CA ILE A 234 -29.11 5.44 -18.34
C ILE A 234 -29.63 4.52 -19.43
N ALA A 235 -29.78 3.24 -19.13
CA ALA A 235 -30.27 2.28 -20.11
C ALA A 235 -31.63 2.74 -20.72
N PRO A 236 -31.83 2.52 -22.02
CA PRO A 236 -33.10 2.87 -22.69
C PRO A 236 -34.21 1.88 -22.37
N TYR A 237 -33.89 0.71 -21.82
CA TYR A 237 -34.85 -0.36 -21.56
C TYR A 237 -34.93 -0.75 -20.08
N LEU A 238 -36.14 -1.12 -19.66
CA LEU A 238 -36.37 -1.81 -18.40
C LEU A 238 -36.11 -3.31 -18.55
N ARG A 239 -35.33 -3.87 -17.63
CA ARG A 239 -35.12 -5.32 -17.49
C ARG A 239 -35.48 -5.73 -16.07
N ASN A 240 -36.36 -6.73 -15.93
CA ASN A 240 -36.75 -7.28 -14.63
C ASN A 240 -37.26 -6.23 -13.61
N GLY A 241 -37.95 -5.18 -14.08
CA GLY A 241 -38.48 -4.12 -13.22
C GLY A 241 -37.47 -3.07 -12.77
N SER A 242 -36.22 -3.15 -13.23
CA SER A 242 -35.18 -2.14 -12.99
C SER A 242 -34.63 -1.58 -14.30
N VAL A 243 -33.97 -0.43 -14.18
CA VAL A 243 -33.25 0.24 -15.26
C VAL A 243 -31.78 0.26 -14.86
N ALA A 244 -30.90 -0.17 -15.77
CA ALA A 244 -29.47 -0.08 -15.51
C ALA A 244 -29.00 1.37 -15.61
N LEU A 245 -28.35 1.84 -14.54
CA LEU A 245 -27.60 3.08 -14.49
C LEU A 245 -26.12 2.71 -14.44
N ALA A 246 -25.32 3.20 -15.38
CA ALA A 246 -23.89 2.93 -15.39
C ALA A 246 -23.11 4.23 -15.21
N CYS A 247 -22.10 4.20 -14.35
CA CYS A 247 -21.26 5.33 -14.01
C CYS A 247 -19.81 4.91 -14.25
N GLU A 248 -19.16 5.57 -15.18
CA GLU A 248 -17.73 5.41 -15.44
C GLU A 248 -16.98 6.42 -14.57
N VAL A 249 -16.08 5.88 -13.75
CA VAL A 249 -15.27 6.66 -12.83
C VAL A 249 -13.81 6.27 -13.03
N ARG A 250 -12.93 7.27 -12.96
CA ARG A 250 -11.49 7.10 -12.97
C ARG A 250 -11.07 6.58 -11.59
N GLU A 251 -10.53 5.37 -11.57
CA GLU A 251 -9.90 4.77 -10.42
C GLU A 251 -8.43 4.55 -10.78
N ASP A 252 -7.57 5.29 -10.07
CA ASP A 252 -6.14 5.39 -10.33
C ASP A 252 -5.84 5.81 -11.78
N GLN A 253 -5.53 4.84 -12.62
CA GLN A 253 -5.09 5.00 -14.02
C GLN A 253 -6.05 4.35 -15.03
N SER A 254 -7.13 3.74 -14.54
CA SER A 254 -8.12 3.07 -15.38
C SER A 254 -9.50 3.70 -15.19
N SER A 255 -10.33 3.64 -16.22
CA SER A 255 -11.75 3.91 -16.04
C SER A 255 -12.47 2.59 -15.72
N VAL A 256 -13.26 2.62 -14.64
CA VAL A 256 -14.05 1.48 -14.18
C VAL A 256 -15.52 1.83 -14.32
N VAL A 257 -16.27 0.94 -14.97
CA VAL A 257 -17.72 1.08 -15.14
C VAL A 257 -18.44 0.40 -14.00
N HIS A 258 -19.05 1.20 -13.13
CA HIS A 258 -19.91 0.73 -12.06
C HIS A 258 -21.36 0.72 -12.56
N THR A 259 -22.05 -0.42 -12.43
CA THR A 259 -23.44 -0.56 -12.87
C THR A 259 -24.37 -0.76 -11.68
N PHE A 260 -25.43 0.04 -11.62
CA PHE A 260 -26.46 0.03 -10.60
C PHE A 260 -27.81 -0.36 -11.22
N GLN A 261 -28.61 -1.10 -10.46
CA GLN A 261 -29.99 -1.40 -10.82
C GLN A 261 -30.90 -0.42 -10.10
N ALA A 262 -31.50 0.51 -10.86
CA ALA A 262 -32.33 1.55 -10.31
C ALA A 262 -33.82 1.29 -10.57
N SER A 263 -34.69 1.80 -9.69
CA SER A 263 -36.14 1.73 -9.92
C SER A 263 -36.55 2.60 -11.09
N GLU A 264 -37.57 2.15 -11.86
CA GLU A 264 -38.16 2.93 -12.96
C GLU A 264 -38.57 4.33 -12.49
N LEU A 265 -39.20 4.40 -11.32
CA LEU A 265 -39.67 5.64 -10.73
C LEU A 265 -38.52 6.61 -10.46
N ALA A 266 -37.44 6.14 -9.83
CA ALA A 266 -36.31 6.99 -9.49
C ALA A 266 -35.59 7.50 -10.76
N ILE A 267 -35.45 6.65 -11.78
CA ILE A 267 -34.91 7.07 -13.08
C ILE A 267 -35.82 8.07 -13.78
N GLY A 268 -37.14 7.92 -13.69
CA GLY A 268 -38.08 8.89 -14.26
C GLY A 268 -37.90 10.29 -13.68
N TYR A 269 -37.79 10.40 -12.35
CA TYR A 269 -37.51 11.67 -11.68
C TYR A 269 -36.11 12.21 -12.01
N LEU A 270 -35.10 11.34 -12.07
CA LEU A 270 -33.75 11.74 -12.45
C LEU A 270 -33.71 12.33 -13.87
N ILE A 271 -34.34 11.67 -14.84
CA ILE A 271 -34.42 12.13 -16.23
C ILE A 271 -35.13 13.48 -16.31
N GLN A 272 -36.20 13.67 -15.54
CA GLN A 272 -36.90 14.94 -15.48
C GLN A 272 -35.97 16.07 -15.01
N GLU A 273 -35.22 15.86 -13.93
CA GLU A 273 -34.25 16.85 -13.42
C GLU A 273 -33.09 17.10 -14.40
N ILE A 274 -32.59 16.05 -15.06
CA ILE A 274 -31.56 16.19 -16.10
C ILE A 274 -32.08 17.04 -17.27
N ASN A 275 -33.31 16.79 -17.74
CA ASN A 275 -33.90 17.54 -18.84
C ASN A 275 -34.15 19.01 -18.49
N VAL A 276 -34.46 19.31 -17.22
CA VAL A 276 -34.54 20.70 -16.73
C VAL A 276 -33.18 21.41 -16.78
N LEU A 277 -32.10 20.68 -16.52
CA LEU A 277 -30.72 21.19 -16.53
C LEU A 277 -30.13 21.28 -17.94
N ARG A 278 -30.49 20.37 -18.86
CA ARG A 278 -29.99 20.27 -20.24
C ARG A 278 -30.72 21.21 -21.22
N ARG A 279 -30.76 22.50 -20.93
CA ARG A 279 -31.40 23.48 -21.84
C ARG A 279 -30.69 23.48 -23.21
N GLY A 280 -31.43 23.18 -24.28
CA GLY A 280 -30.94 23.24 -25.66
C GLY A 280 -30.41 21.92 -26.25
N VAL A 281 -30.49 20.80 -25.52
CA VAL A 281 -30.17 19.45 -26.01
C VAL A 281 -31.46 18.63 -26.11
N GLU A 282 -31.50 17.63 -27.00
CA GLU A 282 -32.64 16.71 -27.11
C GLU A 282 -32.93 16.05 -25.75
N PRO A 283 -34.18 16.12 -25.25
CA PRO A 283 -34.52 15.60 -23.93
C PRO A 283 -34.40 14.09 -23.90
N LEU A 284 -33.86 13.57 -22.80
CA LEU A 284 -33.82 12.13 -22.56
C LEU A 284 -35.25 11.62 -22.39
N SER A 285 -35.60 10.59 -23.17
CA SER A 285 -36.89 9.91 -23.07
C SER A 285 -36.93 8.95 -21.86
N LEU A 286 -38.12 8.66 -21.35
CA LEU A 286 -38.27 7.64 -20.32
C LEU A 286 -37.87 6.25 -20.84
N PRO A 287 -37.30 5.36 -19.99
CA PRO A 287 -36.99 3.99 -20.37
C PRO A 287 -38.24 3.25 -20.84
N ARG A 288 -38.10 2.42 -21.88
CA ARG A 288 -39.19 1.61 -22.44
C ARG A 288 -39.11 0.19 -21.92
N LYS A 289 -40.24 -0.50 -21.77
CA LYS A 289 -40.21 -1.94 -21.49
C LYS A 289 -39.56 -2.65 -22.66
N GLU A 290 -38.62 -3.54 -22.38
CA GLU A 290 -38.05 -4.40 -23.42
C GLU A 290 -39.16 -5.30 -23.95
N THR A 291 -39.69 -4.98 -25.13
CA THR A 291 -40.56 -5.89 -25.87
C THR A 291 -39.68 -7.01 -26.37
N ALA A 292 -39.82 -8.20 -25.79
CA ALA A 292 -39.16 -9.39 -26.28
C ALA A 292 -39.48 -9.56 -27.79
N PRO A 293 -38.50 -9.92 -28.63
CA PRO A 293 -38.76 -10.37 -29.99
C PRO A 293 -39.59 -11.67 -30.00
#